data_AF-A0A1C1A544-F1
#
_entry.id   AF-A0A1C1A544-F1
#
_cell.length_a   1.000
_cell.length_b   1.000
_cell.length_c   1.000
_cell.angle_alpha   90.00
_cell.angle_beta   90.00
_cell.angle_gamma   90.00
#
_symmetry.space_group_name_H-M   'P 1'
#
loop_
_entity.id
_entity.type
_entity.pdbx_description
1 polymer ?
#
loop_
_entity_poly.entity_id
_entity_poly.type
_entity_poly.pdbx_seq_one_letter_code
_entity_poly.pdbx_strand_id
1 'polypeptide(L)' 'MLTVEDANKIIAFLSAGYFATEDPEARKEFNRLANEVRKASGQPVQ' A
#
# COMPACT_ATOMS: atom_id res chain seq x y z
N MET A 1 -5.54 4.01 -16.51
CA MET A 1 -4.86 4.71 -15.40
C MET A 1 -5.54 4.27 -14.12
N LEU A 2 -4.82 3.85 -13.09
CA LEU A 2 -5.45 3.50 -11.80
C LEU A 2 -5.97 4.81 -11.17
N THR A 3 -7.24 4.86 -10.79
CA THR A 3 -7.79 6.04 -10.13
C THR A 3 -7.23 6.17 -8.71
N VAL A 4 -7.16 7.39 -8.17
CA VAL A 4 -6.78 7.62 -6.77
C VAL A 4 -7.74 6.90 -5.81
N GLU A 5 -9.03 6.85 -6.15
CA GLU A 5 -10.04 6.18 -5.33
C GLU A 5 -9.77 4.67 -5.20
N ASP A 6 -9.56 3.98 -6.32
CA ASP A 6 -9.31 2.53 -6.29
C ASP A 6 -7.94 2.20 -5.69
N ALA A 7 -6.93 3.05 -5.94
CA ALA A 7 -5.63 2.95 -5.28
C ALA A 7 -5.77 3.01 -3.75
N ASN A 8 -6.59 3.91 -3.23
CA ASN A 8 -6.78 4.06 -1.78
C ASN A 8 -7.48 2.84 -1.16
N LYS A 9 -8.41 2.19 -1.88
CA LYS A 9 -9.03 0.93 -1.43
C LYS A 9 -7.99 -0.19 -1.32
N ILE A 10 -7.11 -0.32 -2.32
CA ILE A 10 -6.03 -1.32 -2.33
C ILE A 10 -5.02 -1.03 -1.20
N ILE A 11 -4.61 0.22 -1.02
CA ILE A 11 -3.69 0.63 0.05
C ILE A 11 -4.30 0.33 1.43
N ALA A 12 -5.60 0.55 1.63
CA ALA A 12 -6.27 0.23 2.88
C ALA A 12 -6.22 -1.28 3.18
N PHE A 13 -6.41 -2.13 2.16
CA PHE A 13 -6.25 -3.57 2.30
C PHE A 13 -4.81 -3.97 2.67
N LEU A 14 -3.80 -3.38 2.02
CA LEU A 14 -2.39 -3.62 2.36
C LEU A 14 -2.04 -3.15 3.79
N SER A 15 -2.63 -2.03 4.22
CA SER A 15 -2.48 -1.51 5.59
C SER A 15 -3.07 -2.47 6.63
N ALA A 16 -4.23 -3.08 6.34
CA ALA A 16 -4.78 -4.13 7.20
C ALA A 16 -3.82 -5.32 7.34
N GLY A 17 -3.17 -5.73 6.23
CA GLY A 17 -2.11 -6.74 6.25
C GLY A 17 -0.91 -6.36 7.12
N TYR A 18 -0.46 -5.11 7.04
CA TYR A 18 0.62 -4.58 7.88
C TYR A 18 0.32 -4.71 9.38
N PHE A 19 -0.92 -4.40 9.79
CA PHE A 19 -1.34 -4.49 11.20
C PHE A 19 -1.67 -5.91 11.65
N ALA A 20 -1.98 -6.83 10.73
CA ALA A 20 -2.30 -8.22 11.04
C ALA A 20 -1.08 -9.12 11.26
N THR A 21 0.13 -8.66 10.90
CA THR A 21 1.38 -9.41 11.06
C THR A 21 2.33 -8.76 12.05
N GLU A 22 3.18 -9.58 12.67
CA GLU A 22 4.30 -9.16 13.52
C GLU A 22 5.66 -9.31 12.82
N ASP A 23 5.71 -9.98 11.67
CA ASP A 23 6.95 -10.16 10.91
C ASP A 23 7.45 -8.81 10.33
N PRO A 24 8.66 -8.35 10.69
CA PRO A 24 9.22 -7.11 10.19
C PRO A 24 9.39 -7.07 8.67
N GLU A 25 9.74 -8.19 8.03
CA GLU A 25 9.93 -8.22 6.57
C GLU A 25 8.60 -8.12 5.84
N ALA A 26 7.55 -8.81 6.32
CA ALA A 26 6.19 -8.63 5.81
C ALA A 26 5.71 -7.18 5.94
N ARG A 27 5.94 -6.53 7.08
CA ARG A 27 5.59 -5.11 7.29
C ARG A 27 6.30 -4.18 6.30
N LYS A 28 7.58 -4.41 6.04
CA LYS A 28 8.35 -3.66 5.04
C LYS A 28 7.78 -3.86 3.63
N GLU A 29 7.39 -5.08 3.29
CA GLU A 29 6.81 -5.40 1.99
C GLU A 29 5.44 -4.76 1.78
N PHE A 30 4.56 -4.74 2.79
CA PHE A 30 3.28 -4.03 2.72
C PHE A 30 3.46 -2.54 2.44
N ASN A 31 4.42 -1.89 3.11
CA ASN A 31 4.74 -0.48 2.86
C ASN A 31 5.29 -0.26 1.44
N ARG A 32 6.19 -1.14 0.97
CA ARG A 32 6.73 -1.07 -0.39
C ARG A 32 5.60 -1.16 -1.42
N LEU A 33 4.70 -2.15 -1.29
CA LEU A 33 3.57 -2.36 -2.19
C LEU A 33 2.61 -1.17 -2.17
N ALA A 34 2.29 -0.61 -1.00
CA ALA A 34 1.45 0.58 -0.90
C ALA A 34 2.05 1.76 -1.69
N ASN A 35 3.37 1.93 -1.63
CA ASN A 35 4.07 2.98 -2.39
C ASN A 35 4.08 2.72 -3.90
N GLU A 36 4.15 1.47 -4.36
CA GLU A 36 3.98 1.15 -5.79
C GLU A 36 2.56 1.48 -6.30
N VAL A 37 1.53 1.21 -5.48
CA VAL A 37 0.14 1.58 -5.81
C VAL A 37 -0.05 3.11 -5.86
N ARG A 38 0.63 3.86 -4.98
CA ARG A 38 0.65 5.33 -5.04
C ARG A 38 1.27 5.84 -6.34
N LYS A 39 2.43 5.32 -6.74
CA LYS A 39 3.06 5.68 -8.02
C LYS A 39 2.14 5.39 -9.20
N ALA A 40 1.50 4.22 -9.22
CA ALA A 40 0.59 3.81 -10.29
C ALA A 40 -0.67 4.71 -10.43
N SER A 41 -1.02 5.44 -9.36
CA SER A 41 -2.14 6.40 -9.31
C SER A 41 -1.70 7.87 -9.27
N GLY A 42 -0.40 8.15 -9.44
CA GLY A 42 0.14 9.53 -9.45
C GLY A 42 0.21 10.20 -8.08
N GLN A 43 0.12 9.43 -6.98
CA GLN A 43 0.21 9.93 -5.62
C GLN A 43 1.67 9.94 -5.12
N PRO A 44 2.04 10.87 -4.21
CA PRO A 44 3.35 10.86 -3.55
C PRO A 44 3.51 9.62 -2.66
N VAL A 45 4.72 9.08 -2.56
CA VAL A 45 5.05 7.99 -1.63
C VAL A 45 5.10 8.49 -0.17
N GLN A 46 4.90 7.57 0.78
CA GLN A 46 5.08 7.79 2.22
C GLN A 46 6.41 7.22 2.71
#